data_AF-A0AAV6HNL3-F1
#
_entry.id   AF-A0AAV6HNL3-F1
#
_cell.length_a   1.000
_cell.length_b   1.000
_cell.length_c   1.000
_cell.angle_alpha   90.00
_cell.angle_beta   90.00
_cell.angle_gamma   90.00
#
_symmetry.space_group_name_H-M   'P 1'
#
loop_
_entity.id
_entity.type
_entity.pdbx_description
1 polymer ?
#
loop_
_entity_poly.entity_id
_entity_poly.type
_entity_poly.pdbx_seq_one_letter_code
_entity_poly.pdbx_strand_id
1 'polypeptide(L)'
;MTESIKIIQQALEGIPGGPYENLEIRRFDRQELYVRVEAPKGELGIFLIGDQNVFPWRWKIRPPGFVNLQVESLKEVYGIIWMFVPIFTPVLGITIGVLVIVWLEREISAGIQQRIGPEYAGPLGILQALADGTKLIFKENLLPSRGDTRLFRIGPSIAVISILLSYSVIPFSYRLILADLSIGVFLWIAVSSIAPVGLLMSGYGSNNKYSFLGGLRAAAQSISYEIPLTLCVLSISLRVIR
;
A
#
# COMPACT_ATOMS: atom_id res chain seq x y z
N MET A 1 33.56 -6.95 -46.21
CA MET A 1 32.50 -7.98 -46.36
C MET A 1 32.90 -9.30 -45.71
N THR A 2 34.19 -9.65 -45.72
CA THR A 2 34.75 -10.87 -45.09
C THR A 2 34.58 -10.93 -43.57
N GLU A 3 34.70 -9.79 -42.88
CA GLU A 3 34.55 -9.73 -41.41
C GLU A 3 33.11 -9.92 -40.93
N SER A 4 32.13 -9.51 -41.75
CA SER A 4 30.70 -9.70 -41.47
C SER A 4 30.30 -11.17 -41.47
N ILE A 5 30.91 -11.96 -42.35
CA ILE A 5 30.65 -13.41 -42.51
C ILE A 5 31.18 -14.18 -41.30
N LYS A 6 32.35 -13.80 -40.78
CA LYS A 6 32.94 -14.43 -39.57
C LYS A 6 32.06 -14.27 -38.35
N ILE A 7 31.48 -13.08 -38.14
CA ILE A 7 30.59 -12.80 -37.01
C ILE A 7 29.34 -13.68 -37.07
N ILE A 8 28.80 -13.91 -38.27
CA ILE A 8 27.61 -14.75 -38.48
C ILE A 8 27.94 -16.23 -38.27
N GLN A 9 29.11 -16.71 -38.74
CA GLN A 9 29.54 -18.09 -38.50
C GLN A 9 29.77 -18.37 -37.01
N GLN A 10 30.37 -17.41 -36.30
CA GLN A 10 30.63 -17.54 -34.86
C GLN A 10 29.34 -17.53 -34.03
N ALA A 11 28.30 -16.82 -34.48
CA ALA A 11 26.98 -16.85 -33.86
C ALA A 11 26.21 -18.15 -34.13
N LEU A 12 26.42 -18.78 -35.30
CA LEU A 12 25.76 -20.03 -35.68
C LEU A 12 26.28 -21.25 -34.90
N GLU A 13 27.59 -21.28 -34.60
CA GLU A 13 28.22 -22.39 -33.85
C GLU A 13 27.81 -22.44 -32.38
N GLY A 14 27.27 -21.35 -31.82
CA GLY A 14 26.88 -21.24 -30.41
C GLY A 14 25.45 -21.69 -30.08
N ILE A 15 24.63 -22.05 -31.07
CA ILE A 15 23.21 -22.38 -30.85
C ILE A 15 23.06 -23.87 -30.49
N PRO A 16 22.61 -24.23 -29.27
CA PRO A 16 22.34 -25.63 -28.95
C PRO A 16 21.09 -26.12 -29.70
N GLY A 17 21.25 -27.22 -30.46
CA GLY A 17 20.17 -27.81 -31.24
C GLY A 17 19.08 -28.43 -30.37
N GLY A 18 17.83 -27.99 -30.55
CA GLY A 18 16.64 -28.58 -29.95
C GLY A 18 15.58 -28.91 -31.02
N PRO A 19 14.69 -29.89 -30.77
CA PRO A 19 13.71 -30.35 -31.76
C PRO A 19 12.61 -29.31 -32.01
N TYR A 20 12.20 -29.19 -33.28
CA TYR A 20 11.12 -28.32 -33.74
C TYR A 20 9.76 -29.01 -33.54
N GLU A 21 8.79 -28.32 -32.94
CA GLU A 21 7.40 -28.80 -32.85
C GLU A 21 6.48 -27.95 -33.73
N ASN A 22 5.86 -28.60 -34.72
CA ASN A 22 4.91 -28.02 -35.66
C ASN A 22 3.49 -28.10 -35.07
N LEU A 23 2.79 -26.97 -34.95
CA LEU A 23 1.35 -26.95 -34.70
C LEU A 23 0.59 -26.63 -35.99
N GLU A 24 -0.49 -27.39 -36.22
CA GLU A 24 -1.15 -27.66 -37.51
C GLU A 24 -1.61 -26.44 -38.33
N ILE A 25 -1.55 -26.61 -39.65
CA ILE A 25 -1.76 -25.60 -40.70
C ILE A 25 -3.24 -25.54 -41.11
N ARG A 26 -3.89 -24.38 -40.93
CA ARG A 26 -5.14 -24.03 -41.65
C ARG A 26 -4.79 -23.59 -43.07
N ARG A 27 -5.30 -24.30 -44.09
CA ARG A 27 -5.14 -23.91 -45.51
C ARG A 27 -6.05 -22.75 -45.88
N PHE A 28 -5.46 -21.67 -46.38
CA PHE A 28 -6.12 -20.65 -47.20
C PHE A 28 -5.45 -20.61 -48.59
N ASP A 29 -6.24 -20.29 -49.61
CA ASP A 29 -5.87 -20.29 -51.03
C ASP A 29 -4.98 -19.08 -51.39
N ARG A 30 -3.89 -19.35 -52.13
CA ARG A 30 -2.75 -18.47 -52.52
C ARG A 30 -1.88 -17.92 -51.37
N GLN A 31 -0.58 -18.15 -51.48
CA GLN A 31 0.37 -18.23 -50.37
C GLN A 31 1.05 -16.91 -50.00
N GLU A 32 0.61 -16.33 -48.88
CA GLU A 32 1.40 -15.38 -48.09
C GLU A 32 1.94 -16.12 -46.86
N LEU A 33 3.26 -16.35 -46.77
CA LEU A 33 3.87 -16.94 -45.58
C LEU A 33 4.02 -15.85 -44.50
N TYR A 34 3.02 -15.74 -43.63
CA TYR A 34 2.94 -14.72 -42.59
C TYR A 34 3.73 -15.15 -41.35
N VAL A 35 4.92 -14.58 -41.13
CA VAL A 35 5.61 -14.71 -39.83
C VAL A 35 5.41 -13.42 -39.05
N ARG A 36 4.48 -13.44 -38.07
CA ARG A 36 4.20 -12.28 -37.22
C ARG A 36 5.25 -12.22 -36.10
N VAL A 37 6.24 -11.35 -36.22
CA VAL A 37 7.12 -10.97 -35.10
C VAL A 37 6.74 -9.56 -34.68
N GLU A 38 5.70 -9.43 -33.85
CA GLU A 38 5.41 -8.19 -33.12
C GLU A 38 5.96 -8.35 -31.70
N ALA A 39 7.00 -7.61 -31.35
CA ALA A 39 7.38 -7.45 -29.96
C ALA A 39 6.25 -6.69 -29.22
N PRO A 40 5.94 -7.00 -27.94
CA PRO A 40 4.90 -6.29 -27.18
C PRO A 40 5.12 -4.77 -27.07
N LYS A 41 6.35 -4.30 -27.35
CA LYS A 41 6.71 -2.88 -27.44
C LYS A 41 6.38 -2.19 -28.78
N GLY A 42 5.84 -2.90 -29.77
CA GLY A 42 5.44 -2.32 -31.05
C GLY A 42 6.60 -1.97 -31.99
N GLU A 43 7.74 -2.68 -31.91
CA GLU A 43 8.85 -2.47 -32.83
C GLU A 43 8.58 -3.03 -34.24
N LEU A 44 9.31 -2.48 -35.22
CA LEU A 44 9.22 -2.72 -36.67
C LEU A 44 9.01 -4.20 -37.04
N GLY A 45 7.82 -4.51 -37.58
CA GLY A 45 7.54 -5.80 -38.17
C GLY A 45 8.09 -5.88 -39.61
N ILE A 46 8.94 -6.87 -39.88
CA ILE A 46 9.43 -7.21 -41.23
C ILE A 46 8.59 -8.35 -41.78
N PHE A 47 7.95 -8.13 -42.93
CA PHE A 47 7.10 -9.10 -43.63
C PHE A 47 7.87 -9.63 -44.85
N LEU A 48 8.02 -10.94 -44.99
CA LEU A 48 8.63 -11.58 -46.16
C LEU A 48 7.54 -12.28 -46.98
N ILE A 49 7.44 -11.95 -48.27
CA ILE A 49 6.48 -12.57 -49.20
C ILE A 49 7.28 -13.42 -50.20
N GLY A 50 6.88 -14.69 -50.37
CA GLY A 50 7.43 -15.61 -51.37
C GLY A 50 6.48 -16.79 -51.63
N ASP A 51 6.57 -17.38 -52.81
CA ASP A 51 5.99 -18.71 -53.11
C ASP A 51 6.89 -19.81 -52.54
N GLN A 52 6.39 -21.05 -52.49
CA GLN A 52 6.95 -22.24 -51.81
C GLN A 52 8.43 -22.62 -52.05
N ASN A 53 9.19 -21.87 -52.86
CA ASN A 53 10.63 -22.02 -52.97
C ASN A 53 11.36 -20.98 -52.10
N VAL A 54 12.14 -21.54 -51.16
CA VAL A 54 13.14 -21.07 -50.18
C VAL A 54 13.68 -19.61 -50.21
N PHE A 55 13.50 -18.81 -51.27
CA PHE A 55 13.97 -17.42 -51.34
C PHE A 55 12.84 -16.39 -51.43
N PRO A 56 12.56 -15.63 -50.34
CA PRO A 56 11.62 -14.51 -50.38
C PRO A 56 12.21 -13.35 -51.18
N TRP A 57 11.54 -12.91 -52.25
CA TRP A 57 12.03 -11.82 -53.11
C TRP A 57 11.46 -10.44 -52.76
N ARG A 58 10.51 -10.35 -51.83
CA ARG A 58 9.90 -9.08 -51.45
C ARG A 58 9.74 -8.97 -49.93
N TRP A 59 10.48 -8.04 -49.34
CA TRP A 59 10.28 -7.57 -47.97
C TRP A 59 9.37 -6.34 -47.92
N LYS A 60 8.40 -6.34 -47.01
CA LYS A 60 7.60 -5.16 -46.63
C LYS A 60 7.94 -4.82 -45.19
N ILE A 61 8.14 -3.55 -44.90
CA ILE A 61 8.31 -3.04 -43.55
C ILE A 61 7.03 -2.27 -43.23
N ARG A 62 6.28 -2.65 -42.20
CA ARG A 62 5.20 -1.78 -41.71
C ARG A 62 5.75 -0.81 -40.67
N PRO A 63 5.26 0.45 -40.66
CA PRO A 63 5.60 1.38 -39.60
C PRO A 63 5.17 0.80 -38.24
N PRO A 64 5.91 1.10 -37.15
CA PRO A 64 5.61 0.60 -35.82
C PRO A 64 4.17 0.94 -35.43
N GLY A 65 3.43 -0.07 -34.98
CA GLY A 65 2.05 0.09 -34.52
C GLY A 65 2.01 0.61 -33.09
N PHE A 66 1.65 1.88 -32.90
CA PHE A 66 1.52 2.50 -31.56
C PHE A 66 0.39 1.92 -30.69
N VAL A 67 -0.48 1.08 -31.26
CA VAL A 67 -1.62 0.47 -30.56
C VAL A 67 -1.17 -0.41 -29.39
N ASN A 68 -0.07 -1.16 -29.54
CA ASN A 68 0.45 -2.02 -28.47
C ASN A 68 1.13 -1.22 -27.35
N LEU A 69 1.81 -0.11 -27.68
CA LEU A 69 2.37 0.83 -26.71
C LEU A 69 1.28 1.47 -25.82
N GLN A 70 0.13 1.79 -26.41
CA GLN A 70 -1.00 2.35 -25.68
C GLN A 70 -1.63 1.30 -24.75
N VAL A 71 -1.74 0.03 -25.17
CA VAL A 71 -2.28 -1.06 -24.34
C VAL A 71 -1.32 -1.44 -23.20
N GLU A 72 -0.01 -1.48 -23.45
CA GLU A 72 0.99 -1.77 -22.41
C GLU A 72 1.06 -0.64 -21.39
N SER A 73 1.03 0.62 -21.84
CA SER A 73 0.92 1.80 -20.96
C SER A 73 -0.37 1.77 -20.12
N LEU A 74 -1.50 1.37 -20.71
CA LEU A 74 -2.76 1.22 -19.95
C LEU A 74 -2.69 0.09 -18.92
N LYS A 75 -1.98 -1.01 -19.20
CA LYS A 75 -1.74 -2.09 -18.23
C LYS A 75 -0.82 -1.66 -17.09
N GLU A 76 0.22 -0.88 -17.37
CA GLU A 76 1.09 -0.32 -16.33
C GLU A 76 0.31 0.65 -15.43
N VAL A 77 -0.49 1.55 -16.02
CA VAL A 77 -1.37 2.46 -15.26
C VAL A 77 -2.39 1.68 -14.43
N TYR A 78 -3.01 0.65 -15.00
CA TYR A 78 -3.92 -0.23 -14.28
C TYR A 78 -3.22 -0.95 -13.12
N GLY A 79 -2.01 -1.49 -13.34
CA GLY A 79 -1.20 -2.13 -12.31
C GLY A 79 -0.87 -1.19 -11.15
N ILE A 80 -0.52 0.06 -11.44
CA ILE A 80 -0.27 1.09 -10.42
C ILE A 80 -1.55 1.38 -9.63
N ILE A 81 -2.70 1.56 -10.29
CA ILE A 81 -3.99 1.81 -9.63
C ILE A 81 -4.34 0.64 -8.70
N TRP A 82 -4.19 -0.61 -9.17
CA TRP A 82 -4.49 -1.79 -8.37
C TRP A 82 -3.53 -2.03 -7.21
N MET A 83 -2.30 -1.53 -7.27
CA MET A 83 -1.37 -1.55 -6.14
C MET A 83 -1.84 -0.64 -4.98
N PHE A 84 -2.53 0.47 -5.28
CA PHE A 84 -3.03 1.38 -4.26
C PHE A 84 -4.29 0.87 -3.55
N VAL A 85 -5.13 0.08 -4.22
CA VAL A 85 -6.36 -0.50 -3.65
C VAL A 85 -6.14 -1.19 -2.29
N PRO A 86 -5.19 -2.13 -2.12
CA PRO A 86 -4.96 -2.80 -0.84
C PRO A 86 -4.39 -1.88 0.25
N ILE A 87 -3.84 -0.71 -0.10
CA ILE A 87 -3.34 0.29 0.87
C ILE A 87 -4.47 1.23 1.30
N PHE A 88 -5.31 1.69 0.37
CA PHE A 88 -6.43 2.57 0.71
C PHE A 88 -7.54 1.87 1.47
N THR A 89 -7.79 0.60 1.18
CA THR A 89 -8.83 -0.21 1.85
C THR A 89 -8.70 -0.20 3.38
N PRO A 90 -7.55 -0.58 3.99
CA PRO A 90 -7.37 -0.57 5.44
C PRO A 90 -7.39 0.84 6.02
N VAL A 91 -6.83 1.85 5.33
CA VAL A 91 -6.85 3.25 5.80
C VAL A 91 -8.28 3.78 5.92
N LEU A 92 -9.11 3.53 4.90
CA LEU A 92 -10.54 3.87 4.92
C LEU A 92 -11.27 3.07 5.99
N GLY A 93 -10.99 1.77 6.12
CA GLY A 93 -11.57 0.92 7.16
C GLY A 93 -11.27 1.40 8.58
N ILE A 94 -10.02 1.77 8.86
CA ILE A 94 -9.60 2.31 10.17
C ILE A 94 -10.32 3.65 10.43
N THR A 95 -10.37 4.54 9.44
CA THR A 95 -11.03 5.85 9.57
C THR A 95 -12.52 5.70 9.90
N ILE A 96 -13.24 4.85 9.15
CA ILE A 96 -14.65 4.55 9.41
C ILE A 96 -14.80 3.89 10.78
N GLY A 97 -13.93 2.96 11.13
CA GLY A 97 -13.93 2.30 12.44
C GLY A 97 -13.79 3.29 13.60
N VAL A 98 -12.88 4.27 13.49
CA VAL A 98 -12.73 5.33 14.50
C VAL A 98 -14.00 6.18 14.61
N LEU A 99 -14.62 6.58 13.49
CA LEU A 99 -15.87 7.34 13.52
C LEU A 99 -17.00 6.56 14.22
N VAL A 100 -17.11 5.26 13.94
CA VAL A 100 -18.09 4.38 14.58
C VAL A 100 -17.81 4.23 16.07
N ILE A 101 -16.55 4.04 16.47
CA ILE A 101 -16.18 3.91 17.90
C ILE A 101 -16.49 5.21 18.66
N VAL A 102 -16.20 6.38 18.09
CA VAL A 102 -16.51 7.68 18.72
C VAL A 102 -18.02 7.89 18.87
N TRP A 103 -18.80 7.50 17.86
CA TRP A 103 -20.27 7.54 17.95
C TRP A 103 -20.80 6.55 18.99
N LEU A 104 -20.34 5.30 18.96
CA LEU A 104 -20.73 4.25 19.91
C LEU A 104 -20.38 4.60 21.35
N GLU A 105 -19.20 5.19 21.60
CA GLU A 105 -18.80 5.61 22.94
C GLU A 105 -19.83 6.58 23.54
N ARG A 106 -20.30 7.55 22.74
CA ARG A 106 -21.28 8.55 23.19
C ARG A 106 -22.65 7.93 23.41
N GLU A 107 -23.10 7.05 22.52
CA GLU A 107 -24.37 6.33 22.66
C GLU A 107 -24.38 5.40 23.88
N ILE A 108 -23.33 4.59 24.05
CA ILE A 108 -23.22 3.66 25.17
C ILE A 108 -23.11 4.43 26.49
N SER A 109 -22.30 5.49 26.53
CA SER A 109 -22.17 6.35 27.71
C SER A 109 -23.48 7.04 28.07
N ALA A 110 -24.25 7.49 27.07
CA ALA A 110 -25.58 8.05 27.27
C ALA A 110 -26.57 7.00 27.80
N GLY A 111 -26.57 5.79 27.23
CA GLY A 111 -27.39 4.66 27.69
C GLY A 111 -27.10 4.25 29.14
N ILE A 112 -25.82 4.19 29.54
CA ILE A 112 -25.42 3.94 30.93
C ILE A 112 -25.95 5.03 31.87
N GLN A 113 -25.94 6.28 31.42
CA GLN A 113 -26.39 7.44 32.20
C GLN A 113 -27.90 7.69 32.13
N GLN A 114 -28.67 6.82 31.47
CA GLN A 114 -30.11 7.00 31.23
C GLN A 114 -30.44 8.35 30.56
N ARG A 115 -29.56 8.83 29.68
CA ARG A 115 -29.81 10.01 28.83
C ARG A 115 -29.75 9.59 27.37
N ILE A 116 -30.30 10.44 26.50
CA ILE A 116 -30.28 10.21 25.05
C ILE A 116 -28.93 10.71 24.50
N GLY A 117 -28.33 9.95 23.58
CA GLY A 117 -27.09 10.30 22.91
C GLY A 117 -27.30 11.33 21.78
N PRO A 118 -26.36 11.44 20.83
CA PRO A 118 -26.49 12.35 19.69
C PRO A 118 -27.69 11.98 18.79
N GLU A 119 -28.68 12.87 18.65
CA GLU A 119 -29.88 12.59 17.83
C GLU A 119 -30.01 13.47 16.58
N TYR A 120 -29.54 14.71 16.64
CA TYR A 120 -29.87 15.73 15.62
C TYR A 120 -28.90 15.78 14.43
N ALA A 121 -27.73 15.16 14.55
CA ALA A 121 -26.70 15.13 13.50
C ALA A 121 -26.85 13.89 12.61
N GLY A 122 -27.95 13.84 11.84
CA GLY A 122 -28.33 12.68 11.01
C GLY A 122 -29.16 11.63 11.75
N PRO A 123 -29.61 10.55 11.08
CA PRO A 123 -30.38 9.49 11.72
C PRO A 123 -29.58 8.87 12.87
N LEU A 124 -30.12 8.87 14.09
CA LEU A 124 -29.45 8.38 15.31
C LEU A 124 -28.06 9.02 15.57
N GLY A 125 -27.81 10.23 15.05
CA GLY A 125 -26.56 10.95 15.26
C GLY A 125 -25.32 10.35 14.61
N ILE A 126 -25.45 9.46 13.62
CA ILE A 126 -24.32 8.79 12.96
C ILE A 126 -23.33 9.81 12.34
N LEU A 127 -23.82 10.96 11.86
CA LEU A 127 -22.97 12.00 11.27
C LEU A 127 -22.27 12.88 12.31
N GLN A 128 -22.57 12.71 13.61
CA GLN A 128 -22.00 13.53 14.68
C GLN A 128 -20.47 13.40 14.73
N ALA A 129 -19.93 12.18 14.64
CA ALA A 129 -18.47 11.97 14.68
C ALA A 129 -17.76 12.66 13.50
N LEU A 130 -18.40 12.66 12.32
CA LEU A 130 -17.90 13.36 11.14
C LEU A 130 -18.00 14.88 11.30
N ALA A 131 -19.09 15.39 11.89
CA ALA A 131 -19.29 16.81 12.18
C ALA A 131 -18.24 17.33 13.17
N ASP A 132 -17.89 16.55 14.20
CA ASP A 132 -16.86 16.92 15.16
C ASP A 132 -15.46 16.94 14.52
N GLY A 133 -15.14 15.96 13.68
CA GLY A 133 -13.89 15.94 12.93
C GLY A 133 -13.75 17.13 11.98
N THR A 134 -14.78 17.41 11.17
CA THR A 134 -14.78 18.57 10.25
C THR A 134 -14.68 19.88 11.00
N LYS A 135 -15.40 20.05 12.11
CA LYS A 135 -15.30 21.22 13.00
C LYS A 135 -13.87 21.45 13.50
N LEU A 136 -13.15 20.40 13.88
CA LEU A 136 -11.77 20.52 14.36
C LEU A 136 -10.80 20.95 13.25
N ILE A 137 -11.03 20.54 11.99
CA ILE A 137 -10.21 20.95 10.85
C ILE A 137 -10.39 22.45 10.54
N PHE A 138 -11.61 22.97 10.63
CA PHE A 138 -11.89 24.40 10.41
C PHE A 138 -11.55 25.27 11.63
N LYS A 139 -11.26 24.68 12.78
CA LYS A 139 -10.90 25.42 13.99
C LYS A 139 -9.51 26.05 13.81
N GLU A 140 -9.37 27.30 14.26
CA GLU A 140 -8.07 27.95 14.33
C GLU A 140 -7.12 27.22 15.29
N ASN A 141 -5.87 27.00 14.83
CA ASN A 141 -4.83 26.35 15.62
C ASN A 141 -4.09 27.36 16.48
N LEU A 142 -4.44 27.43 17.77
CA LEU A 142 -3.75 28.28 18.74
C LEU A 142 -2.50 27.58 19.28
N LEU A 143 -1.36 28.26 19.22
CA LEU A 143 -0.07 27.74 19.69
C LEU A 143 0.40 28.49 20.94
N PRO A 144 1.06 27.81 21.90
CA PRO A 144 1.55 28.45 23.12
C PRO A 144 2.64 29.49 22.78
N SER A 145 2.44 30.74 23.22
CA SER A 145 3.37 31.85 22.92
C SER A 145 4.77 31.68 23.54
N ARG A 146 4.86 30.96 24.66
CA ARG A 146 6.12 30.70 25.38
C ARG A 146 6.64 29.27 25.18
N GLY A 147 5.92 28.41 24.45
CA GLY A 147 6.26 27.00 24.26
C GLY A 147 7.16 26.74 23.05
N ASP A 148 7.81 25.58 23.04
CA ASP A 148 8.48 25.10 21.84
C ASP A 148 7.43 24.60 20.84
N THR A 149 7.14 25.44 19.84
CA THR A 149 6.13 25.16 18.81
C THR A 149 6.47 23.96 17.94
N ARG A 150 7.75 23.58 17.79
CA ARG A 150 8.14 22.41 17.00
C ARG A 150 7.82 21.14 17.77
N LEU A 151 8.26 21.06 19.04
CA LEU A 151 7.96 19.92 19.90
C LEU A 151 6.46 19.75 20.12
N PHE A 152 5.74 20.85 20.33
CA PHE A 152 4.29 20.83 20.56
C PHE A 152 3.50 20.32 19.34
N ARG A 153 3.95 20.63 18.11
CA ARG A 153 3.33 20.13 16.88
C ARG A 153 3.69 18.68 16.58
N ILE A 154 4.96 18.32 16.74
CA ILE A 154 5.47 16.99 16.40
C ILE A 154 5.05 15.92 17.41
N GLY A 155 4.92 16.28 18.70
CA GLY A 155 4.59 15.34 19.78
C GLY A 155 3.34 14.50 19.50
N PRO A 156 2.16 15.12 19.28
CA PRO A 156 0.94 14.40 18.93
C PRO A 156 1.07 13.59 17.63
N SER A 157 1.79 14.10 16.63
CA SER A 157 2.01 13.38 15.37
C SER A 157 2.77 12.07 15.57
N ILE A 158 3.82 12.05 16.41
CA ILE A 158 4.58 10.83 16.72
C ILE A 158 3.67 9.75 17.31
N ALA A 159 2.81 10.12 18.27
CA ALA A 159 1.90 9.17 18.89
C ALA A 159 0.89 8.59 17.89
N VAL A 160 0.33 9.43 17.01
CA VAL A 160 -0.63 8.97 15.99
C VAL A 160 0.05 8.09 14.93
N ILE A 161 1.22 8.49 14.44
CA ILE A 161 1.99 7.74 13.43
C ILE A 161 2.37 6.36 13.96
N SER A 162 2.79 6.29 15.23
CA SER A 162 3.09 5.04 15.92
C SER A 162 1.90 4.07 15.87
N ILE A 163 0.70 4.55 16.19
CA ILE A 163 -0.50 3.71 16.19
C ILE A 163 -0.88 3.29 14.77
N LEU A 164 -0.81 4.20 13.80
CA LEU A 164 -1.11 3.87 12.39
C LEU A 164 -0.13 2.83 11.82
N LEU A 165 1.16 2.93 12.17
CA LEU A 165 2.16 1.94 11.75
C LEU A 165 1.89 0.56 12.35
N SER A 166 1.39 0.53 13.59
CA SER A 166 1.00 -0.69 14.30
C SER A 166 -0.08 -1.51 13.54
N TYR A 167 -0.98 -0.83 12.83
CA TYR A 167 -2.02 -1.47 12.00
C TYR A 167 -1.47 -2.18 10.75
N SER A 168 -0.22 -1.89 10.33
CA SER A 168 0.37 -2.54 9.14
C SER A 168 0.58 -4.04 9.32
N VAL A 169 0.71 -4.51 10.55
CA VAL A 169 0.98 -5.90 10.89
C VAL A 169 -0.31 -6.72 11.05
N ILE A 170 -1.45 -6.06 11.27
CA ILE A 170 -2.69 -6.73 11.64
C ILE A 170 -3.29 -7.40 10.40
N PRO A 171 -3.52 -8.73 10.41
CA PRO A 171 -4.16 -9.42 9.30
C PRO A 171 -5.68 -9.18 9.36
N PHE A 172 -6.26 -8.52 8.35
CA PHE A 172 -7.72 -8.31 8.26
C PHE A 172 -8.44 -9.46 7.57
N SER A 173 -7.78 -10.13 6.62
CA SER A 173 -8.28 -11.30 5.90
C SER A 173 -7.12 -12.10 5.33
N TYR A 174 -7.35 -13.35 4.92
CA TYR A 174 -6.34 -14.19 4.26
C TYR A 174 -5.69 -13.51 3.03
N ARG A 175 -6.44 -12.64 2.34
CA ARG A 175 -5.96 -11.87 1.18
C ARG A 175 -5.61 -10.42 1.48
N LEU A 176 -5.91 -9.92 2.69
CA LEU A 176 -5.71 -8.53 3.09
C LEU A 176 -4.76 -8.46 4.28
N ILE A 177 -3.48 -8.69 3.96
CA ILE A 177 -2.35 -8.53 4.88
C ILE A 177 -1.42 -7.53 4.20
N LEU A 178 -1.15 -6.37 4.85
CA LEU A 178 -0.27 -5.35 4.27
C LEU A 178 1.19 -5.78 4.32
N ALA A 179 1.63 -6.26 5.49
CA ALA A 179 2.99 -6.71 5.71
C ALA A 179 2.96 -8.05 6.45
N ASP A 180 3.19 -9.14 5.71
CA ASP A 180 3.39 -10.46 6.31
C ASP A 180 4.82 -10.55 6.86
N LEU A 181 4.96 -10.32 8.16
CA LEU A 181 6.24 -10.29 8.85
C LEU A 181 6.28 -11.43 9.87
N SER A 182 7.33 -12.24 9.82
CA SER A 182 7.56 -13.33 10.80
C SER A 182 7.66 -12.83 12.24
N ILE A 183 8.02 -11.55 12.43
CA ILE A 183 8.22 -10.89 13.73
C ILE A 183 7.09 -9.87 13.98
N GLY A 184 5.91 -10.05 13.37
CA GLY A 184 4.82 -9.08 13.40
C GLY A 184 4.41 -8.65 14.82
N VAL A 185 4.08 -9.60 15.68
CA VAL A 185 3.62 -9.31 17.05
C VAL A 185 4.67 -8.56 17.88
N PHE A 186 5.95 -8.87 17.71
CA PHE A 186 7.03 -8.15 18.38
C PHE A 186 7.20 -6.73 17.82
N LEU A 187 7.07 -6.55 16.50
CA LEU A 187 7.08 -5.23 15.87
C LEU A 187 5.89 -4.38 16.37
N TRP A 188 4.72 -4.98 16.56
CA TRP A 188 3.55 -4.31 17.12
C TRP A 188 3.83 -3.74 18.52
N ILE A 189 4.48 -4.51 19.41
CA ILE A 189 4.90 -4.04 20.74
C ILE A 189 5.96 -2.93 20.61
N ALA A 190 7.01 -3.17 19.83
CA ALA A 190 8.12 -2.23 19.68
C ALA A 190 7.67 -0.87 19.14
N VAL A 191 6.74 -0.87 18.18
CA VAL A 191 6.14 0.35 17.66
C VAL A 191 5.28 1.02 18.73
N SER A 192 4.45 0.27 19.47
CA SER A 192 3.62 0.84 20.55
C SER A 192 4.42 1.64 21.59
N SER A 193 5.65 1.19 21.90
CA SER A 193 6.55 1.87 22.85
C SER A 193 7.05 3.25 22.41
N ILE A 194 6.75 3.68 21.18
CA ILE A 194 7.09 5.02 20.68
C ILE A 194 6.06 6.06 21.12
N ALA A 195 4.79 5.67 21.33
CA ALA A 195 3.71 6.59 21.67
C ALA A 195 3.94 7.43 22.95
N PRO A 196 4.51 6.89 24.06
CA PRO A 196 4.83 7.66 25.26
C PRO A 196 5.79 8.84 25.00
N VAL A 197 6.70 8.70 24.04
CA VAL A 197 7.63 9.77 23.67
C VAL A 197 6.88 10.98 23.09
N GLY A 198 5.87 10.73 22.26
CA GLY A 198 5.01 11.79 21.72
C GLY A 198 4.25 12.55 22.81
N LEU A 199 3.78 11.84 23.84
CA LEU A 199 3.11 12.44 25.01
C LEU A 199 4.05 13.34 25.81
N LEU A 200 5.29 12.90 26.04
CA LEU A 200 6.31 13.69 26.74
C LEU A 200 6.71 14.94 25.95
N MET A 201 6.93 14.81 24.64
CA MET A 201 7.28 15.92 23.76
C MET A 201 6.17 16.98 23.72
N SER A 202 4.91 16.55 23.65
CA SER A 202 3.75 17.46 23.71
C SER A 202 3.65 18.16 25.07
N GLY A 203 3.83 17.42 26.16
CA GLY A 203 3.82 17.96 27.53
C GLY A 203 4.93 18.97 27.79
N TYR A 204 6.14 18.71 27.30
CA TYR A 204 7.29 19.61 27.42
C TYR A 204 7.15 20.84 26.52
N GLY A 205 6.75 20.66 25.24
CA GLY A 205 6.57 21.74 24.27
C GLY A 205 5.50 22.77 24.65
N SER A 206 4.53 22.37 25.51
CA SER A 206 3.49 23.25 26.05
C SER A 206 4.03 24.35 26.99
N ASN A 207 5.23 24.20 27.55
CA ASN A 207 5.85 25.12 28.52
C ASN A 207 4.90 25.55 29.66
N ASN A 208 4.20 24.58 30.24
CA ASN A 208 3.32 24.76 31.40
C ASN A 208 3.57 23.65 32.43
N LYS A 209 3.75 24.04 33.71
CA LYS A 209 4.05 23.11 34.81
C LYS A 209 3.02 21.98 34.90
N TYR A 210 1.73 22.30 34.79
CA TYR A 210 0.65 21.30 34.90
C TYR A 210 0.59 20.38 33.70
N SER A 211 0.73 20.92 32.49
CA SER A 211 0.76 20.12 31.25
C SER A 211 1.95 19.17 31.23
N PHE A 212 3.12 19.62 31.71
CA PHE A 212 4.32 18.80 31.78
C PHE A 212 4.20 17.66 32.80
N LEU A 213 3.71 17.95 34.01
CA LEU A 213 3.43 16.92 35.01
C LEU A 213 2.35 15.93 34.54
N GLY A 214 1.33 16.40 33.83
CA GLY A 214 0.33 15.54 33.19
C GLY A 214 0.94 14.60 32.15
N GLY A 215 1.81 15.13 31.28
CA GLY A 215 2.55 14.35 30.28
C GLY A 215 3.44 13.29 30.91
N LEU A 216 4.18 13.64 31.98
CA LEU A 216 5.01 12.68 32.73
C LEU A 216 4.18 11.54 33.33
N ARG A 217 3.02 11.85 33.90
CA ARG A 217 2.10 10.84 34.46
C ARG A 217 1.55 9.91 33.39
N ALA A 218 1.11 10.46 32.27
CA ALA A 218 0.58 9.66 31.16
C ALA A 218 1.65 8.74 30.56
N ALA A 219 2.87 9.25 30.38
CA ALA A 219 3.99 8.45 29.89
C ALA A 219 4.39 7.33 30.86
N ALA A 220 4.52 7.65 32.16
CA ALA A 220 4.83 6.65 33.18
C ALA A 220 3.75 5.56 33.26
N GLN A 221 2.48 5.94 33.13
CA GLN A 221 1.37 5.00 33.10
C GLN A 221 1.44 4.10 31.86
N SER A 222 1.61 4.66 30.67
CA SER A 222 1.70 3.88 29.43
C SER A 222 2.86 2.87 29.47
N ILE A 223 4.06 3.31 29.87
CA ILE A 223 5.24 2.44 29.99
C ILE A 223 5.00 1.32 31.02
N SER A 224 4.34 1.63 32.13
CA SER A 224 4.04 0.63 33.16
C SER A 224 3.11 -0.48 32.66
N TYR A 225 2.19 -0.18 31.74
CA TYR A 225 1.27 -1.17 31.16
C TYR A 225 1.87 -1.96 29.99
N GLU A 226 3.01 -1.55 29.43
CA GLU A 226 3.69 -2.30 28.35
C GLU A 226 4.36 -3.58 28.85
N ILE A 227 4.93 -3.57 30.05
CA ILE A 227 5.58 -4.75 30.65
C ILE A 227 4.56 -5.90 30.81
N PRO A 228 3.42 -5.74 31.50
CA PRO A 228 2.44 -6.82 31.65
C PRO A 228 1.84 -7.22 30.30
N LEU A 229 1.59 -6.28 29.38
CA LEU A 229 1.12 -6.58 28.03
C LEU A 229 2.11 -7.52 27.30
N THR A 230 3.40 -7.21 27.36
CA THR A 230 4.46 -7.99 26.72
C THR A 230 4.53 -9.40 27.32
N LEU A 231 4.36 -9.55 28.63
CA LEU A 231 4.31 -10.86 29.29
C LEU A 231 3.09 -11.70 28.87
N CYS A 232 1.92 -11.07 28.70
CA CYS A 232 0.72 -11.74 28.18
C CYS A 232 0.94 -12.22 26.74
N VAL A 233 1.51 -11.37 25.89
CA VAL A 233 1.82 -11.70 24.50
C VAL A 233 2.86 -12.82 24.40
N LEU A 234 3.90 -12.79 25.23
CA LEU A 234 4.91 -13.85 25.31
C LEU A 234 4.27 -15.20 25.67
N SER A 235 3.35 -15.20 26.63
CA SER A 235 2.62 -16.42 27.05
C SER A 235 1.83 -17.05 25.91
N ILE A 236 1.19 -16.23 25.07
CA ILE A 236 0.46 -16.69 23.87
C ILE A 236 1.44 -17.20 22.80
N SER A 237 2.55 -16.48 22.59
CA SER A 237 3.55 -16.81 21.58
C SER A 237 4.21 -18.17 21.86
N LEU A 238 4.48 -18.48 23.13
CA LEU A 238 5.00 -19.79 23.54
C LEU A 238 4.05 -20.94 23.21
N ARG A 239 2.73 -20.72 23.27
CA ARG A 239 1.73 -21.72 22.88
C ARG A 239 1.73 -21.99 21.38
N VAL A 240 1.95 -20.96 20.56
CA VAL A 240 1.93 -21.06 19.08
C VAL A 240 3.16 -21.81 18.54
N ILE A 241 4.28 -21.77 19.26
CA ILE A 241 5.53 -22.45 18.87
C ILE A 241 5.48 -23.97 19.11
N ARG A 242 4.52 -24.47 19.89
CA ARG A 242 4.27 -25.90 20.11
C ARG A 242 3.22 -26.43 19.15
#